data_AF-A0A0L8HIE6-F1
#
_entry.id   AF-A0A0L8HIE6-F1
#
_cell.length_a   1.000
_cell.length_b   1.000
_cell.length_c   1.000
_cell.angle_alpha   90.00
_cell.angle_beta   90.00
_cell.angle_gamma   90.00
#
_symmetry.space_group_name_H-M   'P 1'
#
loop_
_entity.id
_entity.type
_entity.pdbx_description
1 polymer ?
#
loop_
_entity_poly.entity_id
_entity_poly.type
_entity_poly.pdbx_seq_one_letter_code
_entity_poly.pdbx_strand_id
1 'polypeptide(L)'
;MYQYSLTWFVNLYITSIHDSNKSKILEKRLRYLSEHFTYNLYCNVCRSLFEKDKLLFSFILTTKLLFAKDELDNAELLFLLTGGVGLENKLANPDTSWLSDKSWDEICRLSELKAFKGFR
;
A
#
# COMPACT_ATOMS: atom_id res chain seq x y z
N MET A 1 12.43 17.56 -5.74
CA MET A 1 11.27 18.42 -5.44
C MET A 1 10.73 18.18 -4.04
N TYR A 2 10.47 16.93 -3.64
CA TYR A 2 9.98 16.62 -2.28
C TYR A 2 11.13 16.14 -1.40
N GLN A 3 11.44 16.91 -0.37
CA GLN A 3 12.44 16.57 0.64
C GLN A 3 11.89 16.98 2.00
N TYR A 4 11.97 16.08 2.95
CA TYR A 4 11.53 16.31 4.33
C TYR A 4 12.71 16.00 5.24
N SER A 5 13.00 16.89 6.19
CA SER A 5 14.05 16.64 7.17
C SER A 5 13.54 15.69 8.26
N LEU A 6 14.46 14.94 8.87
CA LEU A 6 14.13 14.12 10.04
C LEU A 6 13.58 14.99 11.18
N THR A 7 14.13 16.19 11.38
CA THR A 7 13.65 17.15 12.37
C THR A 7 12.19 17.54 12.15
N TRP A 8 11.80 17.79 10.90
CA TRP A 8 10.40 18.09 10.56
C TRP A 8 9.48 16.92 10.91
N PHE A 9 9.90 15.69 10.59
CA PHE A 9 9.14 14.48 10.92
C PHE A 9 8.98 14.29 12.44
N VAL A 10 10.07 14.47 13.20
CA VAL A 10 10.04 14.39 14.67
C VAL A 10 9.10 15.45 15.26
N ASN A 11 9.11 16.68 14.72
CA ASN A 11 8.21 17.72 15.16
C ASN A 11 6.74 17.36 14.91
N LEU A 12 6.39 16.77 13.76
CA LEU A 12 5.03 16.25 13.53
C LEU A 12 4.63 15.21 14.57
N TYR A 13 5.56 14.34 14.98
CA TYR A 13 5.31 13.35 16.01
C TYR A 13 5.07 13.99 17.38
N ILE A 14 5.90 14.96 17.78
CA ILE A 14 5.74 15.72 19.04
C ILE A 14 4.40 16.46 19.07
N THR A 15 4.05 17.17 17.99
CA THR A 15 2.75 17.84 17.87
C THR A 15 1.60 16.84 18.01
N SER A 16 1.72 15.69 17.35
CA SER A 16 0.71 14.63 17.44
C SER A 16 0.58 14.05 18.85
N ILE A 17 1.67 13.98 19.62
CA ILE A 17 1.62 13.59 21.04
C ILE A 17 0.82 14.59 21.86
N HIS A 18 1.04 15.88 21.62
CA HIS A 18 0.36 16.94 22.37
C HIS A 18 -1.14 17.04 22.03
N ASP A 19 -1.48 16.98 20.74
CA ASP A 19 -2.81 17.35 20.22
C ASP A 19 -3.79 16.18 20.13
N SER A 20 -3.29 14.93 20.13
CA SER A 20 -4.15 13.75 20.11
C SER A 20 -4.89 13.54 21.44
N ASN A 21 -6.05 12.89 21.36
CA ASN A 21 -6.88 12.60 22.54
C ASN A 21 -6.10 11.84 23.62
N LYS A 22 -6.21 12.34 24.85
CA LYS A 22 -5.55 11.75 26.03
C LYS A 22 -6.43 10.64 26.61
N SER A 23 -5.80 9.59 27.10
CA SER A 23 -6.48 8.50 27.82
C SER A 23 -5.57 7.95 28.90
N LYS A 24 -6.15 7.56 30.05
CA LYS A 24 -5.43 6.81 31.09
C LYS A 24 -5.22 5.34 30.71
N ILE A 25 -6.02 4.84 29.76
CA ILE A 25 -5.89 3.48 29.23
C ILE A 25 -4.84 3.52 28.13
N LEU A 26 -3.72 2.82 28.34
CA LEU A 26 -2.57 2.83 27.43
C LEU A 26 -2.96 2.45 26.00
N GLU A 27 -3.73 1.37 25.83
CA GLU A 27 -4.15 0.90 24.50
C GLU A 27 -4.98 1.94 23.74
N LYS A 28 -5.96 2.56 24.40
CA LYS A 28 -6.75 3.66 23.81
C LYS A 28 -5.86 4.85 23.47
N ARG A 29 -4.90 5.17 24.33
CA ARG A 29 -3.96 6.28 24.10
C ARG A 29 -3.09 6.03 22.86
N LEU A 30 -2.56 4.82 22.72
CA LEU A 30 -1.74 4.42 21.56
C LEU A 30 -2.55 4.48 20.26
N ARG A 31 -3.81 4.03 20.28
CA ARG A 31 -4.69 4.14 19.12
C ARG A 31 -4.93 5.59 18.70
N TYR A 32 -5.29 6.47 19.65
CA TYR A 32 -5.49 7.89 19.36
C TYR A 32 -4.24 8.58 18.83
N LEU A 33 -3.07 8.22 19.37
CA LEU A 33 -1.78 8.71 18.87
C LEU A 33 -1.54 8.28 17.43
N SER A 34 -1.71 6.98 17.14
CA SER A 34 -1.48 6.45 15.80
C SER A 34 -2.44 7.06 14.78
N GLU A 35 -3.73 7.12 15.08
CA GLU A 35 -4.75 7.68 14.18
C GLU A 35 -4.47 9.16 13.87
N HIS A 36 -4.20 9.95 14.92
CA HIS A 36 -3.91 11.37 14.76
C HIS A 36 -2.61 11.59 14.00
N PHE A 37 -1.53 10.88 14.35
CA PHE A 37 -0.24 11.02 13.68
C PHE A 37 -0.33 10.64 12.20
N THR A 38 -0.96 9.50 11.87
CA THR A 38 -1.13 9.05 10.49
C THR A 38 -1.89 10.09 9.65
N TYR A 39 -2.99 10.63 10.18
CA TYR A 39 -3.75 11.68 9.50
C TYR A 39 -2.95 12.98 9.36
N ASN A 40 -2.28 13.41 10.42
CA ASN A 40 -1.48 14.63 10.43
C ASN A 40 -0.32 14.55 9.44
N LEU A 41 0.40 13.44 9.41
CA LEU A 41 1.46 13.16 8.44
C LEU A 41 0.90 13.20 7.01
N TYR A 42 -0.21 12.50 6.75
CA TYR A 42 -0.85 12.48 5.44
C TYR A 42 -1.21 13.90 4.95
N CYS A 43 -1.89 14.69 5.78
CA CYS A 43 -2.27 16.05 5.43
C CYS A 43 -1.06 16.94 5.16
N ASN A 44 -0.01 16.85 5.99
CA ASN A 44 1.18 17.69 5.82
C ASN A 44 1.97 17.35 4.56
N VAL A 45 2.09 16.07 4.23
CA VAL A 45 2.75 15.65 2.97
C VAL A 45 1.90 16.03 1.76
N CYS A 46 0.58 15.81 1.79
CA CYS A 46 -0.29 16.17 0.67
C CYS A 46 -0.37 17.69 0.40
N ARG A 47 -0.09 18.55 1.38
CA ARG A 47 0.00 20.01 1.16
C ARG A 47 1.19 20.41 0.27
N SER A 48 2.27 19.64 0.29
CA SER A 48 3.50 19.90 -0.47
C SER A 48 3.64 19.05 -1.75
N LEU A 49 2.74 18.08 -1.97
CA LEU A 49 2.72 17.24 -3.17
C LEU A 49 1.89 17.88 -4.30
N PHE A 50 2.28 17.59 -5.54
CA PHE A 50 1.40 17.85 -6.68
C PHE A 50 0.21 16.89 -6.66
N GLU A 51 -0.92 17.32 -7.19
CA GLU A 51 -2.17 16.55 -7.22
C GLU A 51 -1.97 15.14 -7.81
N LYS A 52 -1.23 15.05 -8.92
CA LYS A 52 -0.93 13.80 -9.61
C LYS A 52 -0.21 12.75 -8.74
N ASP A 53 0.52 13.20 -7.70
CA ASP A 53 1.35 12.34 -6.86
C ASP A 53 0.65 11.95 -5.54
N LYS A 54 -0.48 12.59 -5.19
CA LYS A 54 -1.19 12.34 -3.93
C LYS A 54 -1.79 10.93 -3.85
N LEU A 55 -2.32 10.42 -4.96
CA LEU A 55 -2.88 9.06 -5.01
C LEU A 55 -1.78 8.01 -4.78
N LEU A 56 -0.63 8.17 -5.43
CA LEU A 56 0.52 7.30 -5.24
C LEU A 56 1.02 7.32 -3.80
N PHE A 57 1.13 8.51 -3.20
CA PHE A 57 1.50 8.62 -1.79
C PHE A 57 0.48 7.95 -0.85
N SER A 58 -0.82 8.12 -1.10
CA SER A 58 -1.90 7.47 -0.33
C SER A 58 -1.77 5.94 -0.40
N PHE A 59 -1.50 5.41 -1.59
CA PHE A 59 -1.27 3.98 -1.81
C PHE A 59 -0.03 3.48 -1.05
N ILE A 60 1.10 4.19 -1.12
CA ILE A 60 2.33 3.83 -0.41
C ILE A 60 2.11 3.86 1.11
N LEU A 61 1.46 4.91 1.63
CA LEU A 61 1.17 5.01 3.06
C LEU A 61 0.31 3.84 3.54
N THR A 62 -0.75 3.52 2.80
CA THR A 62 -1.68 2.43 3.12
C THR A 62 -0.98 1.07 3.10
N THR A 63 -0.25 0.76 2.03
CA THR A 63 0.47 -0.52 1.90
C THR A 63 1.53 -0.70 3.00
N LYS A 64 2.25 0.36 3.37
CA LYS A 64 3.22 0.32 4.49
C LYS A 64 2.54 0.08 5.84
N LEU A 65 1.37 0.67 6.07
CA LEU A 65 0.60 0.45 7.30
C LEU A 65 0.06 -0.97 7.39
N LEU A 66 -0.51 -1.50 6.30
CA LEU A 66 -1.01 -2.88 6.25
C LEU A 66 0.12 -3.91 6.41
N PHE A 67 1.26 -3.67 5.75
CA PHE A 67 2.44 -4.51 5.89
C PHE A 67 2.97 -4.53 7.33
N ALA A 68 2.99 -3.38 8.02
CA ALA A 68 3.39 -3.31 9.43
C ALA A 68 2.42 -4.04 10.38
N LYS A 69 1.17 -4.26 9.96
CA LYS A 69 0.16 -5.00 10.71
C LYS A 69 0.09 -6.49 10.33
N ASP A 70 0.93 -6.94 9.40
CA ASP A 70 0.86 -8.30 8.84
C ASP A 70 -0.49 -8.60 8.16
N GLU A 71 -1.15 -7.55 7.63
CA GLU A 71 -2.46 -7.62 6.95
C GLU A 71 -2.31 -7.63 5.41
N LEU A 72 -1.09 -7.68 4.89
CA LEU A 72 -0.80 -7.64 3.45
C LEU A 72 0.24 -8.68 3.05
N ASP A 73 -0.14 -9.57 2.13
CA ASP A 73 0.77 -10.58 1.59
C ASP A 73 1.80 -9.92 0.63
N ASN A 74 3.07 -10.20 0.87
CA ASN A 74 4.16 -9.61 0.10
C ASN A 74 4.22 -10.13 -1.34
N ALA A 75 3.83 -11.39 -1.59
CA ALA A 75 3.82 -11.95 -2.94
C ALA A 75 2.68 -11.33 -3.76
N GLU A 76 1.53 -11.09 -3.16
CA GLU A 76 0.41 -10.36 -3.79
C GLU A 76 0.79 -8.91 -4.11
N LEU A 77 1.41 -8.20 -3.17
CA LEU A 77 1.88 -6.83 -3.41
C LEU A 77 2.95 -6.77 -4.51
N LEU A 78 3.89 -7.72 -4.51
CA LEU A 78 4.93 -7.77 -5.54
C LEU A 78 4.31 -8.03 -6.91
N PHE A 79 3.38 -8.99 -7.01
CA PHE A 79 2.65 -9.26 -8.25
C PHE A 79 1.90 -8.03 -8.76
N LEU A 80 1.25 -7.26 -7.87
CA LEU A 80 0.60 -6.01 -8.23
C LEU A 80 1.57 -4.97 -8.81
N LEU A 81 2.79 -4.88 -8.25
CA LEU A 81 3.78 -3.86 -8.62
C LEU A 81 4.56 -4.21 -9.89
N THR A 82 4.93 -5.47 -10.06
CA THR A 82 5.81 -5.90 -11.16
C THR A 82 5.10 -6.71 -12.24
N GLY A 83 3.85 -7.12 -11.99
CA GLY A 83 3.24 -8.25 -12.69
C GLY A 83 3.98 -9.55 -12.38
N GLY A 84 3.61 -10.60 -13.10
CA GLY A 84 4.40 -11.81 -13.14
C GLY A 84 5.72 -11.60 -13.88
N VAL A 85 6.84 -11.93 -13.27
CA VAL A 85 8.14 -12.04 -13.97
C VAL A 85 8.27 -13.50 -14.40
N GLY A 86 7.78 -13.87 -15.58
CA GLY A 86 7.63 -15.27 -15.96
C GLY A 86 7.96 -15.61 -17.41
N LEU A 87 8.54 -16.80 -17.56
CA LEU A 87 8.80 -17.55 -18.79
C LEU A 87 7.50 -17.97 -19.51
N GLU A 88 7.64 -18.53 -20.72
CA GLU A 88 6.56 -19.02 -21.59
C GLU A 88 5.45 -19.74 -20.83
N ASN A 89 4.21 -19.27 -21.00
CA ASN A 89 3.02 -19.94 -20.54
C ASN A 89 2.77 -21.18 -21.40
N LYS A 90 2.61 -22.34 -20.76
CA LYS A 90 2.33 -23.61 -21.45
C LYS A 90 0.85 -23.79 -21.77
N LEU A 91 -0.02 -22.95 -21.23
CA LEU A 91 -1.47 -23.04 -21.41
C LEU A 91 -1.90 -22.16 -22.59
N ALA A 92 -2.56 -22.78 -23.56
CA ALA A 92 -3.16 -22.04 -24.68
C ALA A 92 -4.25 -21.11 -24.18
N ASN A 93 -4.33 -19.93 -24.78
CA ASN A 93 -5.39 -18.97 -24.53
C ASN A 93 -6.75 -19.59 -24.93
N PRO A 94 -7.74 -19.62 -24.03
CA PRO A 94 -9.04 -20.23 -24.31
C PRO A 94 -9.86 -19.46 -25.36
N ASP A 95 -9.66 -18.15 -25.50
CA ASP A 95 -10.39 -17.34 -26.47
C ASP A 95 -9.59 -16.07 -26.86
N THR A 96 -8.87 -16.17 -27.97
CA THR A 96 -8.05 -15.07 -28.51
C THR A 96 -8.86 -13.94 -29.13
N SER A 97 -10.19 -14.07 -29.24
CA SER A 97 -11.04 -13.03 -29.86
C SER A 97 -11.16 -11.77 -29.01
N TRP A 98 -11.12 -11.91 -27.67
CA TRP A 98 -11.23 -10.80 -26.73
C TRP A 98 -10.10 -10.78 -25.69
N LEU A 99 -9.51 -11.93 -25.36
CA LEU A 99 -8.45 -12.04 -24.37
C LEU A 99 -7.08 -12.02 -25.06
N SER A 100 -6.26 -11.03 -24.74
CA SER A 100 -4.89 -10.99 -25.25
C SER A 100 -4.03 -12.05 -24.57
N ASP A 101 -3.07 -12.62 -25.30
CA ASP A 101 -2.15 -13.63 -24.74
C ASP A 101 -1.39 -13.09 -23.52
N LYS A 102 -1.02 -11.80 -23.52
CA LYS A 102 -0.40 -11.13 -22.36
C LYS A 102 -1.31 -11.16 -21.13
N SER A 103 -2.59 -10.88 -21.31
CA SER A 103 -3.56 -10.91 -20.22
C SER A 103 -3.80 -12.34 -19.72
N TRP A 104 -3.85 -13.31 -20.63
CA TRP A 104 -3.96 -14.73 -20.28
C TRP A 104 -2.75 -15.23 -19.47
N ASP A 105 -1.54 -14.80 -19.84
CA ASP A 105 -0.32 -15.13 -19.11
C ASP A 105 -0.37 -14.60 -17.67
N GLU A 106 -0.81 -13.35 -17.48
CA GLU A 106 -0.96 -12.77 -16.15
C GLU A 106 -2.07 -13.46 -15.34
N ILE A 107 -3.19 -13.87 -15.96
CA ILE A 107 -4.25 -14.67 -15.30
C ILE A 107 -3.71 -16.03 -14.85
N CYS A 108 -2.95 -16.71 -15.71
CA CYS A 108 -2.35 -18.00 -15.38
C CYS A 108 -1.42 -17.89 -14.17
N ARG A 109 -0.61 -16.83 -14.11
CA ARG A 109 0.29 -16.56 -12.99
C ARG A 109 -0.44 -16.13 -11.72
N LEU A 110 -1.47 -15.30 -11.85
CA LEU A 110 -2.35 -14.93 -10.74
C LEU A 110 -2.91 -16.20 -10.08
N SER A 111 -3.29 -17.22 -10.86
CA SER A 111 -3.81 -18.49 -10.32
C SER A 111 -2.84 -19.28 -9.44
N GLU A 112 -1.54 -18.99 -9.51
CA GLU A 112 -0.51 -19.62 -8.68
C GLU A 112 -0.45 -19.01 -7.27
N LEU A 113 -0.94 -17.78 -7.10
CA LEU A 113 -1.05 -17.13 -5.80
C LEU A 113 -2.09 -17.83 -4.93
N LYS A 114 -1.78 -17.96 -3.63
CA LYS A 114 -2.61 -18.74 -2.68
C LYS A 114 -4.06 -18.25 -2.63
N ALA A 115 -4.27 -16.93 -2.67
CA ALA A 115 -5.59 -16.32 -2.63
C ALA A 115 -6.41 -16.52 -3.90
N PHE A 116 -5.76 -16.80 -5.03
CA PHE A 116 -6.38 -16.87 -6.37
C PHE A 116 -6.35 -18.30 -6.95
N LYS A 117 -6.13 -19.31 -6.12
CA LYS A 117 -6.19 -20.71 -6.55
C LYS A 117 -7.57 -21.02 -7.15
N GLY A 118 -7.59 -21.51 -8.39
CA GLY A 118 -8.83 -21.82 -9.12
C GLY A 118 -9.45 -20.65 -9.86
N PHE A 119 -8.72 -19.53 -10.01
CA PHE A 119 -9.18 -18.37 -10.79
C PHE A 119 -9.15 -18.60 -12.32
N ARG A 120 -8.36 -19.59 -12.78
CA ARG A 120 -8.30 -20.02 -14.19
C ARG A 120 -9.21 -21.22 -14.46
#